data_AF-D7L6G6-F1
#
_entry.id   AF-D7L6G6-F1
#
_cell.length_a   1.000
_cell.length_b   1.000
_cell.length_c   1.000
_cell.angle_alpha   90.00
_cell.angle_beta   90.00
_cell.angle_gamma   90.00
#
_symmetry.space_group_name_H-M   'P 1'
#
loop_
_entity.id
_entity.type
_entity.pdbx_description
1 polymer ?
#
loop_
_entity_poly.entity_id
_entity_poly.type
_entity_poly.pdbx_seq_one_letter_code
_entity_poly.pdbx_strand_id
1 'polypeptide(L)' 'DKDAETVFGLLIYSLERLYRVVEKPARATDEWDLVKQDLIELGRPQQQTSYKLTVTQRLVTVYDCLLPTRKRQ' A
#
# COMPACT_ATOMS: atom_id res chain seq x y z
N ASP A 1 1.50 -25.26 -3.69
CA ASP A 1 2.14 -24.44 -4.72
C ASP A 1 1.21 -23.54 -5.51
N LYS A 2 0.22 -24.04 -6.28
CA LYS A 2 -0.69 -23.19 -7.06
C LYS A 2 -1.45 -22.11 -6.27
N ASP A 3 -1.85 -22.41 -5.03
CA ASP A 3 -2.56 -21.44 -4.19
C ASP A 3 -1.67 -20.26 -3.77
N ALA A 4 -0.39 -20.53 -3.48
CA ALA A 4 0.56 -19.48 -3.10
C ALA A 4 0.87 -18.55 -4.28
N GLU A 5 1.02 -19.11 -5.49
CA GLU A 5 1.18 -18.35 -6.73
C GLU A 5 -0.06 -17.49 -7.03
N THR A 6 -1.26 -18.06 -6.84
CA THR A 6 -2.53 -17.34 -7.04
C THR A 6 -2.67 -16.19 -6.05
N VAL A 7 -2.39 -16.42 -4.77
CA VAL A 7 -2.43 -15.39 -3.72
C VAL A 7 -1.40 -14.29 -3.99
N PHE A 8 -0.20 -14.65 -4.44
CA PHE A 8 0.82 -13.67 -4.79
C PHE A 8 0.43 -12.82 -6.00
N GLY A 9 -0.16 -13.43 -7.03
CA GLY A 9 -0.71 -12.71 -8.18
C GLY A 9 -1.81 -11.73 -7.78
N LEU A 10 -2.73 -12.14 -6.90
CA LEU A 10 -3.77 -11.27 -6.35
C LEU A 10 -3.20 -10.11 -5.52
N LEU A 11 -2.13 -10.35 -4.76
CA LEU A 11 -1.43 -9.31 -4.01
C LEU A 11 -0.84 -8.26 -4.95
N ILE A 12 -0.08 -8.68 -5.96
CA ILE A 12 0.52 -7.75 -6.95
C ILE A 12 -0.57 -6.94 -7.64
N TYR A 13 -1.63 -7.59 -8.10
CA TYR A 13 -2.75 -6.91 -8.75
C TYR A 13 -3.41 -5.87 -7.84
N SER A 14 -3.61 -6.21 -6.57
CA SER A 14 -4.20 -5.29 -5.59
C SER A 14 -3.30 -4.08 -5.32
N LEU A 15 -2.00 -4.30 -5.18
CA LEU A 15 -1.01 -3.23 -4.99
C LEU A 15 -0.91 -2.32 -6.22
N GLU A 16 -0.98 -2.86 -7.44
CA GLU A 16 -1.00 -2.07 -8.66
C GLU A 16 -2.21 -1.12 -8.71
N ARG A 17 -3.40 -1.63 -8.37
CA ARG A 17 -4.61 -0.79 -8.32
C ARG A 17 -4.50 0.29 -7.26
N LEU A 18 -3.95 -0.04 -6.09
CA LEU A 18 -3.73 0.93 -5.02
C LEU A 18 -2.74 2.02 -5.43
N TYR A 19 -1.61 1.64 -6.03
CA TYR A 19 -0.62 2.57 -6.57
C TYR A 19 -1.26 3.59 -7.52
N ARG A 20 -2.04 3.12 -8.50
CA ARG A 20 -2.66 3.99 -9.53
C ARG A 20 -3.64 5.01 -8.92
N VAL A 21 -4.34 4.64 -7.86
CA VAL A 21 -5.33 5.50 -7.21
C VAL A 21 -4.65 6.50 -6.26
N VAL A 22 -3.61 6.07 -5.54
CA VAL A 22 -2.96 6.89 -4.50
C VAL A 22 -1.87 7.82 -5.04
N GLU A 23 -1.33 7.57 -6.24
CA GLU A 23 -0.23 8.38 -6.79
C GLU A 23 -0.55 9.87 -6.87
N LYS A 24 -1.68 10.24 -7.48
CA LYS A 24 -2.03 11.66 -7.63
C LYS A 24 -2.29 12.34 -6.27
N PRO A 25 -3.11 11.76 -5.36
CA PRO A 25 -3.32 12.33 -4.04
C PRO A 25 -2.03 12.43 -3.21
N ALA A 26 -1.18 11.41 -3.21
CA ALA A 26 0.06 11.39 -2.43
C ALA A 26 1.10 12.40 -2.93
N ARG A 27 1.13 12.67 -4.24
CA ARG A 27 1.97 13.75 -4.79
C ARG A 27 1.45 15.13 -4.41
N ALA A 28 0.14 15.29 -4.22
CA ALA A 28 -0.44 16.56 -3.78
C ALA A 28 -0.17 16.85 -2.29
N THR A 29 0.00 15.81 -1.48
CA THR A 29 0.31 15.90 -0.04
C THR A 29 1.80 15.78 0.29
N ASP A 30 2.66 15.65 -0.72
CA ASP A 30 4.12 15.40 -0.57
C ASP A 30 4.46 14.09 0.19
N GLU A 31 3.53 13.14 0.21
CA GLU A 31 3.68 11.84 0.88
C GLU A 31 4.17 10.73 -0.05
N TRP A 32 4.32 11.03 -1.34
CA TRP A 32 4.43 10.03 -2.40
C TRP A 32 5.58 9.04 -2.20
N ASP A 33 6.78 9.53 -1.85
CA ASP A 33 7.94 8.67 -1.72
C ASP A 33 7.79 7.67 -0.57
N LEU A 34 7.18 8.08 0.54
CA LEU A 34 6.91 7.24 1.70
C LEU A 34 5.84 6.17 1.37
N VAL A 35 4.72 6.59 0.78
CA VAL A 35 3.64 5.69 0.37
C VAL A 35 4.15 4.65 -0.63
N LYS A 36 4.95 5.08 -1.61
CA LYS A 36 5.53 4.19 -2.62
C LYS A 36 6.43 3.13 -1.98
N GLN A 37 7.26 3.51 -1.00
CA GLN A 37 8.11 2.56 -0.30
C GLN A 37 7.28 1.51 0.45
N ASP A 38 6.23 1.94 1.15
CA ASP A 38 5.34 1.03 1.89
C ASP A 38 4.64 0.03 0.97
N LEU A 39 4.19 0.47 -0.22
CA LEU A 39 3.59 -0.42 -1.21
C LEU A 39 4.60 -1.46 -1.75
N ILE A 40 5.85 -1.06 -1.95
CA ILE A 40 6.93 -1.97 -2.39
C ILE A 40 7.24 -2.99 -1.28
N GLU A 41 7.29 -2.56 -0.02
CA GLU A 41 7.52 -3.45 1.12
C GLU A 41 6.43 -4.51 1.24
N LEU A 42 5.16 -4.13 1.08
CA LEU A 42 4.03 -5.07 1.08
C LEU A 42 4.14 -6.14 -0.01
N GLY A 43 4.67 -5.76 -1.17
CA GLY A 43 4.89 -6.66 -2.31
C GLY A 43 6.02 -7.67 -2.10
N ARG A 44 6.87 -7.53 -1.08
CA ARG A 44 8.00 -8.44 -0.86
C ARG A 44 7.50 -9.82 -0.37
N PRO A 45 7.79 -10.92 -1.09
CA PRO A 45 7.30 -12.24 -0.72
C PRO A 45 7.98 -12.80 0.54
N GLN A 46 9.23 -12.43 0.82
CA GLN A 46 10.01 -12.94 1.97
C GLN A 46 9.68 -12.26 3.30
N GLN A 47 8.79 -11.26 3.32
CA GLN A 47 8.46 -10.57 4.57
C GLN A 47 7.42 -11.30 5.40
N GLN A 48 7.68 -11.34 6.71
CA GLN A 48 6.77 -11.91 7.69
C GLN A 48 5.42 -11.19 7.67
N THR A 49 4.34 -11.95 7.85
CA THR A 49 2.96 -11.43 7.90
C THR A 49 2.80 -10.31 8.93
N SER A 50 3.42 -10.45 10.10
CA SER A 50 3.41 -9.44 11.17
C SER A 50 3.92 -8.08 10.69
N TYR A 51 5.01 -8.07 9.91
CA TYR A 51 5.55 -6.84 9.35
C TYR A 51 4.60 -6.23 8.31
N LYS A 52 4.02 -7.06 7.44
CA LYS A 52 3.03 -6.59 6.44
C LYS A 52 1.80 -5.96 7.11
N LEU A 53 1.37 -6.49 8.25
CA LEU A 53 0.29 -5.89 9.04
C LEU A 53 0.69 -4.51 9.58
N THR A 54 1.92 -4.35 10.07
CA THR A 54 2.44 -3.04 10.51
C THR A 54 2.46 -2.01 9.38
N VAL A 55 2.95 -2.39 8.20
CA VAL A 55 2.97 -1.50 7.02
C VAL A 55 1.54 -1.14 6.58
N THR A 56 0.63 -2.12 6.59
CA THR A 56 -0.78 -1.88 6.26
C THR A 56 -1.44 -0.92 7.26
N GLN A 57 -1.14 -1.06 8.55
CA GLN A 57 -1.63 -0.16 9.59
C GLN A 57 -1.15 1.28 9.33
N ARG A 58 0.14 1.45 9.02
CA ARG A 58 0.73 2.75 8.68
C ARG A 58 0.03 3.41 7.49
N LEU A 59 -0.26 2.64 6.43
CA LEU A 59 -1.00 3.15 5.27
C LEU A 59 -2.37 3.74 5.63
N VAL A 60 -3.03 3.19 6.64
CA VAL A 60 -4.37 3.63 7.05
C VAL A 60 -4.34 4.81 8.02
N THR A 61 -3.28 4.93 8.83
CA THR A 61 -3.25 5.91 9.93
C THR A 61 -2.33 7.10 9.73
N VAL A 62 -1.35 7.01 8.83
CA VAL A 62 -0.31 8.05 8.69
C VAL A 62 -0.50 8.93 7.47
N TYR A 63 -1.00 8.39 6.35
CA TYR A 63 -1.05 9.15 5.11
C TYR A 63 -2.43 9.77 4.83
N ASP A 64 -2.44 11.09 4.67
CA ASP A 64 -3.64 11.86 4.37
C ASP A 64 -4.19 11.56 2.97
N CYS A 65 -3.32 11.23 2.03
CA CYS A 65 -3.71 10.84 0.67
C CYS A 65 -4.64 9.61 0.62
N LEU A 66 -4.57 8.74 1.63
CA LEU A 66 -5.39 7.54 1.78
C LEU A 66 -6.65 7.77 2.62
N LEU A 67 -6.76 8.91 3.30
CA LEU A 67 -7.97 9.27 4.01
C LEU A 67 -9.11 9.61 3.03
N PRO A 68 -10.37 9.31 3.38
CA PRO A 68 -11.53 9.80 2.62
C PRO A 68 -11.52 11.33 2.54
N THR A 69 -12.01 11.91 1.44
CA THR A 69 -11.98 13.36 1.18
C THR A 69 -12.55 14.21 2.32
N ARG A 70 -13.50 13.68 3.10
CA ARG A 70 -14.09 14.37 4.26
C ARG A 70 -13.22 14.37 5.52
N LYS A 71 -12.09 13.65 5.52
CA LYS A 71 -11.17 13.48 6.65
C LYS A 71 -9.77 14.01 6.38
N ARG A 72 -9.50 14.52 5.18
CA ARG A 72 -8.22 15.18 4.86
C ARG A 72 -8.24 16.58 5.49
N GLN A 73 -7.20 16.91 6.25
CA GLN A 73 -7.05 18.22 6.88
C GLN A 73 -6.64 19.29 5.87
#